data_AF-A0A401Q5K7-F1
#
_entry.id   AF-A0A401Q5K7-F1
#
_cell.length_a   1.000
_cell.length_b   1.000
_cell.length_c   1.000
_cell.angle_alpha   90.00
_cell.angle_beta   90.00
_cell.angle_gamma   90.00
#
_symmetry.space_group_name_H-M   'P 1'
#
loop_
_entity.id
_entity.type
_entity.pdbx_description
1 polymer ?
#
loop_
_entity_poly.entity_id
_entity_poly.type
_entity_poly.pdbx_seq_one_letter_code
_entity_poly.pdbx_strand_id
1 'polypeptide(L)'
;MAFLEKYGYLEPGPTEELTSAQVKEAVREFQWISHLAVSGALDEPTVRQMAEPRCGVKDVGSHNAWEGHVETLFLGRGRKPRRGKRFLQQGKQCLKRVSLFSF
;
A
#
# COMPACT_ATOMS: atom_id res chain seq x y z
N MET A 1 -15.25 10.14 -2.46
CA MET A 1 -15.29 9.30 -1.23
C MET A 1 -14.95 7.84 -1.52
N ALA A 2 -15.53 7.20 -2.55
CA ALA A 2 -15.31 5.79 -2.87
C ALA A 2 -13.83 5.33 -2.94
N PHE A 3 -12.90 6.18 -3.38
CA PHE A 3 -11.47 5.84 -3.36
C PHE A 3 -10.92 5.66 -1.93
N LEU A 4 -11.20 6.62 -1.05
CA LEU A 4 -10.68 6.61 0.33
C LEU A 4 -11.23 5.40 1.09
N GLU A 5 -12.49 5.06 0.89
CA GLU A 5 -13.10 3.84 1.44
C GLU A 5 -12.47 2.57 0.84
N LYS A 6 -12.30 2.50 -0.48
CA LYS A 6 -11.73 1.34 -1.19
C LYS A 6 -10.34 0.97 -0.67
N TYR A 7 -9.50 1.97 -0.43
CA TYR A 7 -8.13 1.79 0.03
C TYR A 7 -8.00 1.76 1.56
N GLY A 8 -9.10 1.88 2.29
CA GLY A 8 -9.15 1.75 3.75
C GLY A 8 -8.67 2.98 4.52
N TYR A 9 -8.73 4.16 3.90
CA TYR A 9 -8.51 5.44 4.57
C TYR A 9 -9.75 5.92 5.34
N LEU A 10 -10.94 5.46 4.94
CA LEU A 10 -12.21 5.73 5.62
C LEU A 10 -12.94 4.41 5.88
N GLU A 11 -13.61 4.33 7.02
CA GLU A 11 -14.49 3.20 7.35
C GLU A 11 -15.77 3.26 6.50
N PRO A 12 -16.24 2.13 5.95
CA PRO A 12 -17.50 2.08 5.23
C PRO A 12 -18.66 2.26 6.21
N GLY A 13 -19.32 3.42 6.15
CA GLY A 13 -20.44 3.78 7.03
C GLY A 13 -21.36 4.80 6.38
N PRO A 14 -22.49 5.14 7.04
CA PRO A 14 -23.38 6.19 6.56
C PRO A 14 -22.61 7.49 6.41
N THR A 15 -22.72 8.12 5.25
CA THR A 15 -21.95 9.32 4.88
C THR A 15 -22.23 10.51 5.81
N GLU A 16 -23.32 10.45 6.57
CA GLU A 16 -23.74 11.46 7.56
C GLU A 16 -22.92 11.43 8.86
N GLU A 17 -22.19 10.36 9.15
CA GLU A 17 -21.32 10.26 10.34
C GLU A 17 -19.87 10.67 10.06
N LEU A 18 -19.51 10.85 8.78
CA LEU A 18 -18.15 11.25 8.40
C LEU A 18 -17.96 12.75 8.60
N THR A 19 -17.20 13.10 9.62
CA THR A 19 -16.81 14.48 9.87
C THR A 19 -15.84 14.97 8.79
N SER A 20 -15.90 16.26 8.46
CA SER A 20 -14.94 16.91 7.56
C SER A 20 -13.49 16.73 8.03
N ALA A 21 -13.28 16.62 9.34
CA ALA A 21 -11.98 16.34 9.95
C ALA A 21 -11.46 14.92 9.61
N GLN A 22 -12.30 13.89 9.66
CA GLN A 22 -11.92 12.53 9.30
C GLN A 22 -11.53 12.42 7.82
N VAL A 23 -12.30 13.05 6.94
CA VAL A 23 -11.95 13.10 5.50
C VAL A 23 -10.63 13.82 5.28
N LYS A 24 -10.40 14.93 5.99
CA LYS A 24 -9.15 15.68 5.90
C LYS A 24 -7.96 14.83 6.35
N GLU A 25 -8.08 14.09 7.44
CA GLU A 25 -7.00 13.22 7.93
C GLU A 25 -6.73 12.07 6.97
N ALA A 26 -7.78 11.44 6.43
CA ALA A 26 -7.66 10.41 5.39
C ALA A 26 -6.90 10.91 4.15
N VAL A 27 -7.16 12.16 3.72
CA VAL A 27 -6.44 12.78 2.60
C VAL A 27 -4.98 13.05 2.95
N ARG A 28 -4.67 13.47 4.17
CA ARG A 28 -3.28 13.70 4.63
C ARG A 28 -2.47 12.41 4.61
N GLU A 29 -3.04 11.32 5.11
CA GLU A 29 -2.44 9.99 5.07
C GLU A 29 -2.13 9.55 3.63
N PHE A 30 -3.10 9.71 2.72
CA PHE A 30 -2.89 9.40 1.30
C PHE A 30 -1.78 10.25 0.66
N GLN A 31 -1.78 11.56 0.94
CA GLN A 31 -0.76 12.48 0.43
C GLN A 31 0.64 12.09 0.93
N TRP A 32 0.76 11.73 2.20
CA TRP A 32 2.02 11.31 2.79
C TRP A 32 2.56 10.02 2.15
N ILE A 33 1.72 8.99 2.01
CA ILE A 33 2.09 7.71 1.37
C ILE A 33 2.47 7.91 -0.11
N SER A 34 1.76 8.81 -0.79
CA SER A 34 1.98 9.10 -2.21
C SER A 34 3.09 10.12 -2.46
N HIS A 35 3.82 10.55 -1.41
CA HIS A 35 4.88 11.55 -1.49
C HIS A 35 4.44 12.89 -2.10
N LEU A 36 3.19 13.28 -1.84
CA LEU A 36 2.65 14.58 -2.19
C LEU A 36 2.79 15.56 -1.01
N ALA A 37 2.63 16.85 -1.28
CA ALA A 37 2.54 17.84 -0.23
C ALA A 37 1.31 17.57 0.67
N VAL A 38 1.53 17.51 1.98
CA VAL A 38 0.48 17.18 2.97
C VAL A 38 -0.31 18.45 3.29
N SER A 39 -1.37 18.72 2.51
CA SER A 39 -2.31 19.82 2.73
C SER A 39 -3.58 19.37 3.46
N GLY A 40 -3.97 18.11 3.27
CA GLY A 40 -5.27 17.57 3.65
C GLY A 40 -6.43 18.04 2.77
N ALA A 41 -6.14 18.79 1.70
CA ALA A 41 -7.12 19.19 0.70
C ALA A 41 -7.00 18.27 -0.53
N LEU A 42 -8.12 18.08 -1.23
CA LEU A 42 -8.12 17.38 -2.52
C LEU A 42 -7.60 18.33 -3.62
N ASP A 43 -6.29 18.58 -3.59
CA ASP A 43 -5.62 19.42 -4.57
C ASP A 43 -5.52 18.70 -5.93
N GLU A 44 -5.35 19.46 -7.01
CA GLU A 44 -5.16 18.94 -8.37
C GLU A 44 -4.12 17.78 -8.46
N PRO A 45 -2.89 17.88 -7.88
CA PRO A 45 -1.95 16.77 -7.90
C PRO A 45 -2.46 15.54 -7.13
N THR A 46 -3.20 15.73 -6.04
CA THR A 46 -3.80 14.64 -5.27
C THR A 46 -4.85 13.90 -6.09
N VAL A 47 -5.75 14.63 -6.76
CA VAL A 47 -6.78 14.04 -7.62
C VAL A 47 -6.16 13.29 -8.81
N ARG A 48 -5.15 13.89 -9.46
CA ARG A 48 -4.41 13.23 -10.54
C ARG A 48 -3.77 11.92 -10.07
N GLN A 49 -3.14 11.93 -8.90
CA GLN A 49 -2.51 10.74 -8.32
C GLN A 49 -3.52 9.64 -7.95
N MET A 50 -4.72 10.02 -7.50
CA MET A 50 -5.82 9.08 -7.21
C MET A 50 -6.41 8.45 -8.48
N ALA A 51 -6.29 9.12 -9.63
CA ALA A 51 -6.78 8.65 -10.92
C ALA A 51 -5.82 7.66 -11.62
N GLU A 52 -4.57 7.57 -11.16
CA GLU A 52 -3.61 6.64 -11.72
C GLU A 52 -3.94 5.17 -11.38
N PRO A 53 -3.68 4.23 -12.32
CA PRO A 53 -3.89 2.82 -12.06
C PRO A 53 -2.98 2.34 -10.92
N ARG A 54 -3.57 1.66 -9.93
CA ARG A 54 -2.87 1.11 -8.75
C ARG A 54 -3.18 -0.37 -8.55
N CYS A 55 -2.44 -1.00 -7.65
CA CYS A 55 -2.79 -2.30 -7.11
C CYS A 55 -4.10 -2.20 -6.28
N GLY A 56 -4.77 -3.34 -6.07
CA GLY A 56 -5.99 -3.40 -5.26
C GLY A 56 -5.75 -3.61 -3.76
N VAL A 57 -4.51 -3.52 -3.31
CA VAL A 57 -4.15 -3.70 -1.89
C VAL A 57 -4.54 -2.44 -1.12
N LYS A 58 -5.07 -2.60 0.09
CA LYS A 58 -5.43 -1.47 0.97
C LYS A 58 -4.18 -0.82 1.56
N ASP A 59 -4.22 0.49 1.72
CA ASP A 59 -3.11 1.29 2.24
C ASP A 59 -3.16 1.44 3.78
N VAL A 60 -4.21 0.90 4.43
CA VAL A 60 -4.43 0.96 5.89
C VAL A 60 -3.23 0.45 6.69
N GLY A 61 -2.84 1.23 7.72
CA GLY A 61 -1.74 0.88 8.62
C GLY A 61 -0.34 1.05 8.03
N SER A 62 -0.20 1.53 6.80
CA SER A 62 1.11 1.76 6.16
C SER A 62 1.95 2.79 6.92
N HIS A 63 1.34 3.86 7.42
CA HIS A 63 2.02 4.88 8.20
C HIS A 63 2.53 4.33 9.54
N ASN A 64 1.69 3.59 10.29
CA ASN A 64 2.08 2.93 11.54
C ASN A 64 3.20 1.90 11.32
N ALA A 65 3.15 1.14 10.23
CA ALA A 65 4.19 0.17 9.88
C ALA A 65 5.52 0.87 9.57
N TRP A 66 5.47 2.01 8.88
CA TRP A 66 6.65 2.84 8.64
C TRP A 66 7.20 3.45 9.93
N GLU A 67 6.34 4.00 10.79
CA GLU A 67 6.75 4.58 12.08
C GLU A 67 7.44 3.52 12.96
N GLY A 68 6.84 2.34 13.09
CA GLY A 68 7.46 1.23 13.80
C GLY A 68 8.78 0.79 13.17
N HIS A 69 8.89 0.79 11.84
CA HIS A 69 10.16 0.51 11.17
C HIS A 69 11.23 1.55 11.54
N VAL A 70 10.90 2.83 11.44
CA VAL A 70 11.77 3.95 11.79
C VAL A 70 12.22 3.88 13.26
N GLU A 71 11.28 3.61 14.17
CA GLU A 71 11.59 3.40 15.59
C GLU A 71 12.58 2.24 15.79
N THR A 72 12.38 1.10 15.11
CA THR A 72 13.30 -0.04 15.22
C THR A 72 14.72 0.27 14.71
N LEU A 73 14.84 1.12 13.68
CA LEU A 73 16.11 1.58 13.15
C LEU A 73 16.81 2.49 14.16
N PHE A 74 16.10 3.47 14.73
CA PHE A 74 16.67 4.40 15.71
C PHE A 74 17.03 3.72 17.03
N LEU A 75 16.21 2.78 17.51
CA LEU A 75 16.49 2.02 18.73
C LEU A 75 17.60 0.96 18.53
N GLY A 76 18.14 0.80 17.32
CA GLY A 76 19.17 -0.19 17.02
C GLY A 76 18.73 -1.64 17.24
N ARG A 77 17.41 -1.89 17.33
CA ARG A 77 16.82 -3.21 17.63
C ARG A 77 16.60 -4.07 16.39
N GLY A 78 17.03 -3.60 15.21
CA GLY A 78 16.96 -4.32 13.96
C GLY A 78 17.70 -5.66 14.02
N ARG A 79 17.00 -6.74 14.39
CA ARG A 79 17.52 -8.10 14.24
C ARG A 79 17.69 -8.35 12.75
N LYS A 80 18.92 -8.39 12.25
CA LYS A 80 19.19 -8.83 10.87
C LYS A 80 18.63 -10.25 10.75
N PRO A 81 17.64 -10.53 9.88
CA PRO A 81 17.33 -11.91 9.56
C PRO A 81 18.61 -12.51 8.96
N ARG A 82 19.13 -13.58 9.57
CA ARG A 82 20.16 -14.39 8.92
C ARG A 82 19.52 -14.91 7.64
N ARG A 83 19.85 -14.31 6.51
CA ARG A 83 19.43 -14.77 5.18
C ARG A 83 19.89 -16.22 5.03
N GLY A 84 19.02 -17.16 5.37
CA GLY A 84 19.26 -18.58 5.17
C GLY A 84 19.39 -18.85 3.68
N LYS A 85 20.37 -19.66 3.30
CA LYS A 85 20.49 -20.16 1.92
C LYS A 85 19.19 -20.90 1.59
N ARG A 86 18.45 -20.39 0.61
CA ARG A 86 17.36 -21.14 -0.02
C ARG A 86 18.00 -22.27 -0.81
N PHE A 87 18.14 -23.44 -0.21
CA PHE A 87 18.41 -24.64 -1.00
C PHE A 87 17.21 -24.79 -1.95
N LEU A 88 17.47 -24.85 -3.27
CA LEU A 88 16.50 -25.43 -4.18
C LEU A 88 16.26 -26.85 -3.68
N GLN A 89 15.04 -27.16 -3.25
CA GLN A 89 14.65 -28.56 -3.24
C GLN A 89 14.76 -29.05 -4.68
N GLN A 90 15.64 -30.03 -4.92
CA GLN A 90 15.66 -30.76 -6.18
C GLN A 90 14.28 -31.40 -6.35
N GLY A 91 13.47 -30.78 -7.21
CA GLY A 91 12.08 -31.14 -7.40
C GLY A 91 11.64 -30.83 -8.83
N LYS A 92 11.98 -31.76 -9.72
CA LYS A 92 11.39 -32.03 -11.04
C LYS A 92 11.32 -30.84 -12.01
N GLN A 93 12.22 -30.86 -12.99
CA GLN A 93 12.18 -30.12 -14.24
C GLN A 93 10.75 -29.83 -14.75
N CYS A 94 10.37 -28.54 -14.81
CA CYS A 94 9.20 -28.11 -15.55
C CYS A 94 9.43 -28.37 -17.04
N LEU A 95 8.84 -29.44 -17.55
CA LEU A 95 8.71 -29.63 -18.99
C LEU A 95 7.78 -28.55 -19.53
N LYS A 96 8.37 -27.57 -20.21
CA LYS A 96 7.63 -26.61 -21.03
C LYS A 96 6.95 -27.39 -22.14
N ARG A 97 5.63 -27.56 -22.05
CA ARG A 97 4.82 -28.05 -23.15
C ARG A 97 4.81 -26.95 -24.21
N VAL A 98 5.69 -27.06 -25.21
CA VAL A 98 5.56 -26.30 -26.45
C VAL A 98 4.36 -26.90 -27.17
N SER A 99 3.26 -26.16 -27.19
CA SER A 99 2.14 -26.47 -28.08
C SER A 99 2.63 -26.27 -29.51
N LEU A 100 3.00 -27.36 -30.18
CA LEU A 100 3.09 -27.38 -31.64
C LEU A 100 1.66 -27.22 -32.15
N PHE A 101 1.29 -25.99 -32.50
CA PHE A 101 0.21 -25.78 -33.46
C PHE A 101 0.81 -26.04 -34.84
N SER A 102 0.39 -27.15 -35.45
CA SER A 102 0.56 -27.43 -36.87
C SER A 102 -0.64 -28.24 -37.32
N PHE A 103 -1.66 -27.56 -37.86
CA PHE A 103 -2.09 -27.70 -39.25
C PHE A 103 -2.98 -26.51 -39.63
#